data_AF-A0A3D2RXK0-F1
#
_entry.id   AF-A0A3D2RXK0-F1
#
_cell.length_a   1.000
_cell.length_b   1.000
_cell.length_c   1.000
_cell.angle_alpha   90.00
_cell.angle_beta   90.00
_cell.angle_gamma   90.00
#
_symmetry.space_group_name_H-M   'P 1'
#
loop_
_entity.id
_entity.type
_entity.pdbx_description
1 polymer ?
#
loop_
_entity_poly.entity_id
_entity_poly.type
_entity_poly.pdbx_seq_one_letter_code
_entity_poly.pdbx_strand_id
1 'polypeptide(L)'
;MCLTNNNRDGGYLFSPYFVNMVHRTQAGHNPDPYDPSPALNGISNYYCSFNYGGVGFAVLEDRKFKTPPKITNPAEQLLLGDRQLQFLKEWGQDWTNQKFKVVISQTVYAAMHVNFEGKLARDADTNGFPKVGRDRAVRLFQRCGALVISGDQHLSTFSRLGIERPSDAVYQFCVPALANIFWRWFYPNSVEDPQGEFVDAWGNYFRMIAVANPERRELLDQKLRRRYVIPKAEAKGDSGDSKRACLGDGYGVVRFDKIQQEITVECWPHNVGPTGEGQQFPGWPIKLRLVDLDGR
;
A
#
# COMPACT_ATOMS: atom_id res chain seq x y z
N MET A 1 -19.19 -14.45 -5.44
CA MET A 1 -19.36 -12.98 -5.43
C MET A 1 -20.25 -12.59 -6.59
N CYS A 2 -21.42 -11.99 -6.30
CA CYS A 2 -22.41 -11.60 -7.31
C CYS A 2 -22.03 -10.30 -8.03
N LEU A 3 -22.62 -10.07 -9.20
CA LEU A 3 -22.66 -8.75 -9.82
C LEU A 3 -23.38 -7.79 -8.87
N THR A 4 -22.79 -6.64 -8.61
CA THR A 4 -23.40 -5.59 -7.81
C THR A 4 -23.54 -4.33 -8.65
N ASN A 5 -24.58 -3.52 -8.39
CA ASN A 5 -24.70 -2.19 -9.01
C ASN A 5 -24.01 -1.11 -8.17
N ASN A 6 -23.22 -1.52 -7.17
CA ASN A 6 -22.59 -0.65 -6.20
C ASN A 6 -21.20 -1.20 -5.85
N ASN A 7 -20.17 -0.43 -6.18
CA ASN A 7 -18.78 -0.82 -5.96
C ASN A 7 -18.40 -0.96 -4.48
N ARG A 8 -19.29 -0.61 -3.54
CA ARG A 8 -19.11 -0.78 -2.09
C ARG A 8 -19.75 -2.04 -1.52
N ASP A 9 -20.52 -2.77 -2.32
CA ASP A 9 -21.28 -3.95 -1.86
C ASP A 9 -20.49 -5.26 -1.91
N GLY A 10 -19.20 -5.19 -2.28
CA GLY A 10 -18.36 -6.35 -2.54
C GLY A 10 -18.62 -6.90 -3.94
N GLY A 11 -17.69 -7.70 -4.47
CA GLY A 11 -17.82 -8.24 -5.83
C GLY A 11 -17.43 -7.25 -6.93
N TYR A 12 -17.88 -7.56 -8.14
CA TYR A 12 -17.53 -6.82 -9.34
C TYR A 12 -18.79 -6.22 -9.97
N LEU A 13 -18.66 -5.02 -10.54
CA LEU A 13 -19.73 -4.38 -11.32
C LEU A 13 -19.97 -5.06 -12.66
N PHE A 14 -18.94 -5.71 -13.22
CA PHE A 14 -18.94 -6.26 -14.56
C PHE A 14 -18.89 -7.78 -14.56
N SER A 15 -19.35 -8.39 -15.66
CA SER A 15 -19.42 -9.84 -15.85
C SER A 15 -18.06 -10.52 -15.64
N PRO A 16 -18.04 -11.80 -15.22
CA PRO A 16 -16.81 -12.59 -15.16
C PRO A 16 -16.03 -12.58 -16.47
N TYR A 17 -16.71 -12.51 -17.63
CA TYR A 17 -16.05 -12.37 -18.93
C TYR A 17 -15.22 -11.08 -19.01
N PHE A 18 -15.80 -9.94 -18.65
CA PHE A 18 -15.11 -8.64 -18.66
C PHE A 18 -13.97 -8.63 -17.63
N VAL A 19 -14.22 -9.10 -16.41
CA VAL A 19 -13.20 -9.15 -15.36
C VAL A 19 -12.02 -10.04 -15.79
N ASN A 20 -12.30 -11.20 -16.38
CA ASN A 20 -11.26 -12.10 -16.88
C ASN A 20 -10.50 -11.47 -18.07
N MET A 21 -11.15 -10.64 -18.90
CA MET A 21 -10.45 -9.85 -19.91
C MET A 21 -9.47 -8.86 -19.26
N VAL A 22 -9.90 -8.12 -18.24
CA VAL A 22 -9.03 -7.23 -17.47
C VAL A 22 -7.86 -8.01 -16.84
N HIS A 23 -8.11 -9.18 -16.26
CA HIS A 23 -7.04 -10.03 -15.70
C HIS A 23 -6.01 -10.42 -16.78
N ARG A 24 -6.45 -10.83 -17.97
CA ARG A 24 -5.54 -11.17 -19.08
C ARG A 24 -4.69 -9.97 -19.51
N THR A 25 -5.27 -8.77 -19.59
CA THR A 25 -4.55 -7.57 -20.02
C THR A 25 -3.61 -7.03 -18.94
N GLN A 26 -4.04 -7.00 -17.68
CA GLN A 26 -3.32 -6.31 -16.60
C GLN A 26 -2.39 -7.23 -15.80
N ALA A 27 -2.67 -8.54 -15.77
CA ALA A 27 -1.90 -9.53 -15.00
C ALA A 27 -1.40 -10.71 -15.83
N GLY A 28 -1.61 -10.72 -17.17
CA GLY A 28 -1.19 -11.84 -18.03
C GLY A 28 0.33 -12.01 -18.19
N HIS A 29 1.13 -11.08 -17.66
CA HIS A 29 2.58 -11.18 -17.58
C HIS A 29 3.08 -11.84 -16.29
N ASN A 30 2.19 -12.08 -15.32
CA ASN A 30 2.53 -12.80 -14.10
C ASN A 30 2.74 -14.30 -14.42
N PRO A 31 3.49 -15.03 -13.56
CA PRO A 31 3.43 -16.48 -13.54
C PRO A 31 1.99 -17.00 -13.41
N ASP A 32 1.81 -18.28 -13.73
CA ASP A 32 0.55 -18.96 -13.46
C ASP A 32 0.14 -18.78 -11.98
N PRO A 33 -1.17 -18.60 -11.71
CA PRO A 33 -1.66 -18.45 -10.35
C PRO A 33 -1.32 -19.69 -9.52
N TYR A 34 -1.02 -19.48 -8.24
CA TYR A 34 -0.72 -20.58 -7.31
C TYR A 34 -1.85 -21.63 -7.31
N ASP A 35 -3.10 -21.17 -7.38
CA ASP A 35 -4.24 -22.04 -7.57
C ASP A 35 -5.14 -21.52 -8.71
N PRO A 36 -5.11 -22.20 -9.88
CA PRO A 36 -5.80 -21.75 -11.08
C PRO A 36 -7.31 -21.96 -11.02
N SER A 37 -7.82 -22.69 -10.00
CA SER A 37 -9.26 -22.97 -9.92
C SER A 37 -10.02 -21.66 -9.72
N PRO A 38 -10.92 -21.26 -10.64
CA PRO A 38 -11.55 -19.96 -10.57
C PRO A 38 -12.36 -19.79 -9.27
N ALA A 39 -12.61 -18.54 -8.88
CA ALA A 39 -13.58 -18.27 -7.82
C ALA A 39 -14.97 -18.76 -8.26
N LEU A 40 -15.89 -18.97 -7.29
CA LEU A 40 -17.22 -19.56 -7.51
C LEU A 40 -18.09 -18.90 -8.60
N ASN A 41 -17.72 -17.70 -9.05
CA ASN A 41 -18.38 -16.96 -10.13
C ASN A 41 -17.66 -17.05 -11.49
N GLY A 42 -16.68 -17.95 -11.66
CA GLY A 42 -15.92 -18.11 -12.90
C GLY A 42 -14.83 -17.05 -13.12
N ILE A 43 -14.53 -16.22 -12.13
CA ILE A 43 -13.46 -15.20 -12.22
C ILE A 43 -12.11 -15.85 -11.93
N SER A 44 -11.16 -15.73 -12.85
CA SER A 44 -9.80 -16.28 -12.74
C SER A 44 -9.03 -15.66 -11.57
N ASN A 45 -8.06 -16.40 -11.04
CA ASN A 45 -7.09 -15.90 -10.08
C ASN A 45 -5.79 -15.52 -10.82
N TYR A 46 -5.02 -14.60 -10.24
CA TYR A 46 -3.69 -14.16 -10.64
C TYR A 46 -2.71 -14.04 -9.44
N TYR A 47 -3.14 -14.32 -8.19
CA TYR A 47 -2.19 -14.39 -7.07
C TYR A 47 -1.18 -15.52 -7.29
N CYS A 48 0.11 -15.20 -7.17
CA CYS A 48 1.21 -16.08 -7.55
C CYS A 48 2.48 -15.69 -6.79
N SER A 49 3.53 -16.47 -6.97
CA SER A 49 4.88 -16.13 -6.51
C SER A 49 5.92 -16.37 -7.58
N PHE A 50 7.02 -15.63 -7.50
CA PHE A 50 8.20 -15.87 -8.31
C PHE A 50 9.47 -15.44 -7.58
N ASN A 51 10.60 -16.01 -8.01
CA ASN A 51 11.92 -15.65 -7.49
C ASN A 51 12.67 -14.87 -8.56
N TYR A 52 13.20 -13.72 -8.18
CA TYR A 52 14.04 -12.93 -9.07
C TYR A 52 15.23 -12.35 -8.32
N GLY A 53 16.44 -12.60 -8.83
CA GLY A 53 17.66 -12.02 -8.28
C GLY A 53 17.95 -12.38 -6.82
N GLY A 54 17.37 -13.46 -6.27
CA GLY A 54 17.51 -13.83 -4.85
C GLY A 54 16.44 -13.21 -3.93
N VAL A 55 15.39 -12.61 -4.48
CA VAL A 55 14.24 -12.08 -3.76
C VAL A 55 13.01 -12.91 -4.14
N GLY A 56 12.26 -13.37 -3.15
CA GLY A 56 10.98 -14.02 -3.34
C GLY A 56 9.85 -13.00 -3.31
N PHE A 57 9.01 -13.02 -4.32
CA PHE A 57 7.85 -12.14 -4.44
C PHE A 57 6.57 -12.95 -4.29
N ALA A 58 5.62 -12.46 -3.49
CA ALA A 58 4.24 -12.91 -3.47
C ALA A 58 3.33 -11.78 -3.95
N VAL A 59 2.58 -12.02 -5.03
CA VAL A 59 1.60 -11.09 -5.58
C VAL A 59 0.21 -11.47 -5.10
N LEU A 60 -0.52 -10.53 -4.50
CA LEU A 60 -1.81 -10.80 -3.86
C LEU A 60 -3.00 -10.33 -4.70
N GLU A 61 -4.18 -10.85 -4.36
CA GLU A 61 -5.49 -10.39 -4.80
C GLU A 61 -6.28 -9.85 -3.60
N ASP A 62 -5.82 -8.79 -2.97
CA ASP A 62 -6.35 -8.33 -1.68
C ASP A 62 -7.72 -7.60 -1.78
N ARG A 63 -8.16 -7.25 -3.00
CA ARG A 63 -9.47 -6.63 -3.25
C ARG A 63 -10.55 -7.64 -3.60
N LYS A 64 -10.21 -8.68 -4.37
CA LYS A 64 -11.17 -9.63 -4.92
C LYS A 64 -11.91 -10.40 -3.83
N PHE A 65 -11.24 -10.75 -2.75
CA PHE A 65 -11.79 -11.60 -1.69
C PHE A 65 -12.23 -10.79 -0.47
N LYS A 66 -12.00 -9.47 -0.51
CA LYS A 66 -12.30 -8.57 0.58
C LYS A 66 -13.80 -8.41 0.77
N THR A 67 -14.21 -8.52 2.03
CA THR A 67 -15.59 -8.31 2.44
C THR A 67 -15.93 -6.82 2.42
N PRO A 68 -17.15 -6.43 2.00
CA PRO A 68 -17.55 -5.03 2.01
C PRO A 68 -17.77 -4.47 3.42
N PRO A 69 -17.66 -3.15 3.62
CA PRO A 69 -17.78 -2.50 4.94
C PRO A 69 -19.13 -2.70 5.63
N LYS A 70 -20.18 -3.06 4.87
CA LYS A 70 -21.51 -3.37 5.42
C LYS A 70 -21.54 -4.63 6.28
N ILE A 71 -20.58 -5.55 6.10
CA ILE A 71 -20.49 -6.75 6.92
C ILE A 71 -19.72 -6.40 8.19
N THR A 72 -20.45 -6.30 9.28
CA THR A 72 -19.91 -5.88 10.58
C THR A 72 -19.55 -7.05 11.49
N ASN A 73 -20.10 -8.25 11.25
CA ASN A 73 -19.77 -9.45 12.01
C ASN A 73 -18.32 -9.88 11.72
N PRO A 74 -17.40 -9.82 12.71
CA PRO A 74 -16.00 -10.18 12.50
C PRO A 74 -15.78 -11.62 12.04
N ALA A 75 -16.69 -12.54 12.36
CA ALA A 75 -16.61 -13.94 11.93
C ALA A 75 -16.85 -14.12 10.41
N GLU A 76 -17.55 -13.18 9.78
CA GLU A 76 -17.87 -13.19 8.35
C GLU A 76 -16.90 -12.33 7.54
N GLN A 77 -16.01 -11.59 8.19
CA GLN A 77 -15.08 -10.69 7.55
C GLN A 77 -13.85 -11.42 6.99
N LEU A 78 -13.70 -11.36 5.67
CA LEU A 78 -12.59 -11.90 4.91
C LEU A 78 -11.79 -10.79 4.22
N LEU A 79 -10.47 -10.96 4.14
CA LEU A 79 -9.58 -10.13 3.32
C LEU A 79 -9.03 -10.91 2.12
N LEU A 80 -8.20 -11.92 2.35
CA LEU A 80 -7.55 -12.70 1.28
C LEU A 80 -8.29 -14.00 0.93
N GLY A 81 -9.07 -14.55 1.86
CA GLY A 81 -9.68 -15.89 1.74
C GLY A 81 -8.67 -17.03 1.98
N ASP A 82 -9.17 -18.22 2.30
CA ASP A 82 -8.35 -19.32 2.84
C ASP A 82 -7.29 -19.83 1.86
N ARG A 83 -7.59 -19.84 0.55
CA ARG A 83 -6.67 -20.31 -0.49
C ARG A 83 -5.43 -19.41 -0.62
N GLN A 84 -5.60 -18.09 -0.55
CA GLN A 84 -4.46 -17.15 -0.52
C GLN A 84 -3.70 -17.18 0.80
N LEU A 85 -4.39 -17.41 1.93
CA LEU A 85 -3.72 -17.58 3.23
C LEU A 85 -2.85 -18.84 3.25
N GLN A 86 -3.32 -19.94 2.64
CA GLN A 86 -2.54 -21.16 2.48
C GLN A 86 -1.34 -20.95 1.55
N PHE A 87 -1.54 -20.30 0.41
CA PHE A 87 -0.46 -19.85 -0.48
C PHE A 87 0.63 -19.08 0.28
N LEU A 88 0.25 -18.05 1.04
CA LEU A 88 1.18 -17.23 1.81
C LEU A 88 1.92 -18.03 2.88
N LYS A 89 1.24 -18.99 3.52
CA LYS A 89 1.85 -19.87 4.52
C LYS A 89 2.94 -20.74 3.90
N GLU A 90 2.69 -21.35 2.75
CA GLU A 90 3.67 -22.19 2.04
C GLU A 90 4.81 -21.35 1.47
N TRP A 91 4.49 -20.26 0.78
CA TRP A 91 5.47 -19.32 0.25
C TRP A 91 6.37 -18.74 1.35
N GLY A 92 5.82 -18.41 2.52
CA GLY A 92 6.60 -17.87 3.64
C GLY A 92 7.60 -18.87 4.23
N GLN A 93 7.39 -20.18 4.03
CA GLN A 93 8.27 -21.25 4.51
C GLN A 93 9.34 -21.65 3.48
N ASP A 94 9.06 -21.48 2.19
CA ASP A 94 10.01 -21.82 1.13
C ASP A 94 11.07 -20.72 0.93
N TRP A 95 12.30 -20.96 1.38
CA TRP A 95 13.43 -20.04 1.17
C TRP A 95 14.36 -20.46 0.02
N THR A 96 13.94 -21.43 -0.80
CA THR A 96 14.73 -21.93 -1.93
C THR A 96 15.05 -20.76 -2.87
N ASN A 97 16.34 -20.50 -3.08
CA ASN A 97 16.86 -19.41 -3.91
C ASN A 97 16.44 -17.98 -3.48
N GLN A 98 16.10 -17.77 -2.20
CA GLN A 98 15.58 -16.50 -1.69
C GLN A 98 16.35 -16.06 -0.45
N LYS A 99 16.72 -14.78 -0.39
CA LYS A 99 17.31 -14.12 0.80
C LYS A 99 16.37 -13.09 1.42
N PHE A 100 15.46 -12.54 0.62
CA PHE A 100 14.47 -11.55 1.04
C PHE A 100 13.09 -11.99 0.58
N LYS A 101 12.07 -11.53 1.31
CA LYS A 101 10.65 -11.76 1.02
C LYS A 101 9.97 -10.43 0.78
N VAL A 102 9.21 -10.34 -0.30
CA VAL A 102 8.44 -9.16 -0.68
C VAL A 102 7.02 -9.55 -0.97
N VAL A 103 6.08 -8.85 -0.34
CA VAL A 103 4.66 -8.95 -0.65
C VAL A 103 4.28 -7.76 -1.51
N ILE A 104 3.62 -8.02 -2.65
CA ILE A 104 3.04 -7.00 -3.51
C ILE A 104 1.53 -7.01 -3.28
N SER A 105 1.01 -5.91 -2.74
CA SER A 105 -0.40 -5.71 -2.40
C SER A 105 -0.94 -4.50 -3.15
N GLN A 106 -2.24 -4.46 -3.41
CA GLN A 106 -2.87 -3.33 -4.09
C GLN A 106 -2.86 -2.10 -3.18
N THR A 107 -3.13 -2.27 -1.87
CA THR A 107 -3.25 -1.17 -0.91
C THR A 107 -2.59 -1.49 0.44
N VAL A 108 -2.56 -0.49 1.31
CA VAL A 108 -1.90 -0.50 2.63
C VAL A 108 -2.70 -1.28 3.69
N TYR A 109 -2.01 -1.85 4.69
CA TYR A 109 -2.59 -2.63 5.80
C TYR A 109 -2.87 -1.81 7.08
N ALA A 110 -2.95 -0.47 6.95
CA ALA A 110 -3.48 0.45 7.96
C ALA A 110 -4.01 1.71 7.27
N ALA A 111 -5.14 2.26 7.73
CA ALA A 111 -5.73 3.48 7.18
C ALA A 111 -5.00 4.72 7.72
N MET A 112 -3.94 5.15 7.03
CA MET A 112 -3.01 6.15 7.59
C MET A 112 -3.37 7.61 7.28
N HIS A 113 -4.08 7.92 6.19
CA HIS A 113 -4.36 9.32 5.87
C HIS A 113 -5.33 9.96 6.88
N VAL A 114 -5.25 11.28 7.03
CA VAL A 114 -6.14 12.04 7.91
C VAL A 114 -7.16 12.86 7.12
N ASN A 115 -8.25 13.22 7.78
CA ASN A 115 -9.23 14.16 7.28
C ASN A 115 -8.77 15.63 7.51
N PHE A 116 -9.65 16.60 7.26
CA PHE A 116 -9.32 18.01 7.37
C PHE A 116 -9.09 18.48 8.82
N GLU A 117 -9.70 17.81 9.79
CA GLU A 117 -9.43 18.06 11.22
C GLU A 117 -8.16 17.36 11.73
N GLY A 118 -7.40 16.70 10.85
CA GLY A 118 -6.20 15.95 11.24
C GLY A 118 -6.49 14.65 11.98
N LYS A 119 -7.72 14.14 11.89
CA LYS A 119 -8.11 12.84 12.47
C LYS A 119 -7.94 11.73 11.45
N LEU A 120 -7.47 10.58 11.90
CA LEU A 120 -7.30 9.38 11.05
C LEU A 120 -8.63 9.00 10.38
N ALA A 121 -8.57 8.89 9.05
CA ALA A 121 -9.74 8.56 8.26
C ALA A 121 -10.12 7.09 8.44
N ARG A 122 -11.43 6.84 8.56
CA ARG A 122 -11.98 5.48 8.59
C ARG A 122 -12.13 4.91 7.19
N ASP A 123 -11.01 4.83 6.47
CA ASP A 123 -10.97 4.38 5.08
C ASP A 123 -11.03 2.86 4.99
N ALA A 124 -12.20 2.34 4.61
CA ALA A 124 -12.42 0.91 4.42
C ALA A 124 -11.84 0.39 3.10
N ASP A 125 -11.38 1.29 2.22
CA ASP A 125 -10.73 0.94 0.97
C ASP A 125 -9.36 0.30 1.26
N THR A 126 -8.63 0.79 2.27
CA THR A 126 -7.39 0.16 2.75
C THR A 126 -7.59 -1.24 3.31
N ASN A 127 -6.54 -2.05 3.28
CA ASN A 127 -6.49 -3.34 3.99
C ASN A 127 -6.37 -3.17 5.52
N GLY A 128 -6.44 -1.95 6.07
CA GLY A 128 -6.77 -1.76 7.49
C GLY A 128 -8.15 -2.34 7.84
N PHE A 129 -9.05 -2.39 6.87
CA PHE A 129 -10.31 -3.12 6.95
C PHE A 129 -10.31 -4.36 6.04
N PRO A 130 -10.91 -5.49 6.46
CA PRO A 130 -11.38 -5.77 7.81
C PRO A 130 -10.22 -6.17 8.74
N LYS A 131 -10.24 -5.68 9.99
CA LYS A 131 -9.16 -5.91 10.97
C LYS A 131 -8.82 -7.38 11.19
N VAL A 132 -9.82 -8.26 11.32
CA VAL A 132 -9.56 -9.70 11.55
C VAL A 132 -8.84 -10.33 10.35
N GLY A 133 -9.28 -10.03 9.13
CA GLY A 133 -8.63 -10.51 7.90
C GLY A 133 -7.23 -9.92 7.71
N ARG A 134 -7.08 -8.63 8.02
CA ARG A 134 -5.81 -7.89 8.06
C ARG A 134 -4.81 -8.56 8.98
N ASP A 135 -5.19 -8.83 10.23
CA ASP A 135 -4.28 -9.40 11.23
C ASP A 135 -3.82 -10.81 10.85
N ARG A 136 -4.68 -11.63 10.21
CA ARG A 136 -4.28 -12.93 9.66
C ARG A 136 -3.21 -12.80 8.58
N ALA A 137 -3.38 -11.87 7.63
CA ALA A 137 -2.42 -11.64 6.56
C ALA A 137 -1.08 -11.12 7.11
N VAL A 138 -1.13 -10.08 7.97
CA VAL A 138 0.07 -9.46 8.54
C VAL A 138 0.87 -10.44 9.41
N ARG A 139 0.23 -11.37 10.13
CA ARG A 139 0.92 -12.45 10.86
C ARG A 139 1.71 -13.37 9.92
N LEU A 140 1.18 -13.66 8.73
CA LEU A 140 1.90 -14.48 7.75
C LEU A 140 3.09 -13.73 7.15
N PHE A 141 2.95 -12.42 6.90
CA PHE A 141 4.07 -11.58 6.44
C PHE A 141 5.17 -11.50 7.51
N GLN A 142 4.77 -11.34 8.77
CA GLN A 142 5.68 -11.27 9.92
C GLN A 142 6.53 -12.54 10.03
N ARG A 143 5.93 -13.73 9.93
CA ARG A 143 6.64 -15.02 10.06
C ARG A 143 7.84 -15.21 9.11
N CYS A 144 7.84 -14.52 7.97
CA CYS A 144 8.93 -14.58 7.01
C CYS A 144 9.68 -13.24 6.85
N GLY A 145 9.40 -12.26 7.71
CA GLY A 145 10.02 -10.93 7.67
C GLY A 145 9.82 -10.20 6.34
N ALA A 146 8.65 -10.35 5.71
CA ALA A 146 8.41 -9.78 4.41
C ALA A 146 8.34 -8.24 4.46
N LEU A 147 8.97 -7.57 3.48
CA LEU A 147 8.67 -6.18 3.17
C LEU A 147 7.37 -6.12 2.36
N VAL A 148 6.39 -5.35 2.81
CA VAL A 148 5.15 -5.14 2.06
C VAL A 148 5.31 -3.91 1.16
N ILE A 149 5.10 -4.07 -0.14
CA ILE A 149 5.05 -2.98 -1.10
C ILE A 149 3.60 -2.84 -1.59
N SER A 150 3.09 -1.62 -1.54
CA SER A 150 1.69 -1.30 -1.85
C SER A 150 1.56 -0.01 -2.65
N GLY A 151 0.38 0.23 -3.24
CA GLY A 151 0.04 1.47 -3.92
C GLY A 151 -1.31 1.98 -3.44
N ASP A 152 -2.16 2.42 -4.39
CA ASP A 152 -3.57 2.81 -4.19
C ASP A 152 -3.81 4.05 -3.33
N GLN A 153 -2.95 4.33 -2.36
CA GLN A 153 -3.27 5.34 -1.37
C GLN A 153 -2.98 6.76 -1.81
N HIS A 154 -2.26 6.97 -2.92
CA HIS A 154 -1.96 8.33 -3.40
C HIS A 154 -1.32 9.21 -2.32
N LEU A 155 -0.57 8.58 -1.41
CA LEU A 155 0.19 9.18 -0.33
C LEU A 155 1.33 8.21 -0.03
N SER A 156 2.55 8.58 -0.44
CA SER A 156 3.69 7.71 -0.18
C SER A 156 3.99 7.68 1.31
N THR A 157 4.11 6.47 1.85
CA THR A 157 4.37 6.25 3.28
C THR A 157 5.36 5.12 3.44
N PHE A 158 6.29 5.28 4.38
CA PHE A 158 7.05 4.19 4.94
C PHE A 158 6.66 4.02 6.39
N SER A 159 6.22 2.82 6.75
CA SER A 159 5.64 2.54 8.05
C SER A 159 6.06 1.17 8.57
N ARG A 160 5.97 0.99 9.89
CA ARG A 160 6.04 -0.33 10.51
C ARG A 160 4.67 -0.69 11.07
N LEU A 161 4.10 -1.78 10.59
CA LEU A 161 2.81 -2.27 11.04
C LEU A 161 2.94 -2.94 12.41
N GLY A 162 1.84 -2.94 13.17
CA GLY A 162 1.71 -3.75 14.37
C GLY A 162 0.40 -4.54 14.41
N ILE A 163 0.35 -5.61 15.21
CA ILE A 163 -0.81 -6.47 15.45
C ILE A 163 -1.23 -6.39 16.91
N GLU A 164 -0.34 -6.70 17.85
CA GLU A 164 -0.63 -6.76 19.29
C GLU A 164 -0.21 -5.49 20.01
N ARG A 165 0.91 -4.90 19.55
CA ARG A 165 1.42 -3.61 20.01
C ARG A 165 1.95 -2.79 18.84
N PRO A 166 2.18 -1.47 19.02
CA PRO A 166 2.87 -0.67 18.01
C PRO A 166 4.17 -1.32 17.54
N SER A 167 4.41 -1.22 16.23
CA SER A 167 5.71 -1.57 15.62
C SER A 167 6.16 -3.03 15.78
N ASP A 168 5.27 -4.00 16.03
CA ASP A 168 5.65 -5.41 16.31
C ASP A 168 5.62 -6.36 15.10
N ALA A 169 5.20 -5.89 13.92
CA ALA A 169 5.08 -6.72 12.72
C ALA A 169 6.04 -6.23 11.62
N VAL A 170 5.56 -6.16 10.38
CA VAL A 170 6.37 -5.91 9.18
C VAL A 170 6.48 -4.46 8.78
N TYR A 171 7.50 -4.14 8.00
CA TYR A 171 7.62 -2.86 7.31
C TYR A 171 6.76 -2.83 6.05
N GLN A 172 6.19 -1.66 5.76
CA GLN A 172 5.38 -1.42 4.59
C GLN A 172 5.79 -0.11 3.91
N PHE A 173 5.99 -0.20 2.60
CA PHE A 173 6.16 0.94 1.71
C PHE A 173 4.93 1.10 0.82
N CYS A 174 4.21 2.20 0.95
CA CYS A 174 3.24 2.64 -0.06
C CYS A 174 3.99 3.52 -1.07
N VAL A 175 4.11 3.04 -2.30
CA VAL A 175 4.79 3.77 -3.38
C VAL A 175 3.95 5.00 -3.78
N PRO A 176 4.58 6.14 -4.11
CA PRO A 176 3.86 7.30 -4.64
C PRO A 176 3.13 6.97 -5.95
N ALA A 177 2.03 7.65 -6.20
CA ALA A 177 1.38 7.62 -7.50
C ALA A 177 2.16 8.48 -8.51
N LEU A 178 2.40 7.98 -9.72
CA LEU A 178 3.08 8.77 -10.76
C LEU A 178 2.28 10.02 -11.15
N ALA A 179 0.96 9.90 -11.16
CA ALA A 179 0.06 11.00 -11.46
C ALA A 179 -1.02 11.09 -10.38
N ASN A 180 -0.66 11.69 -9.24
CA ASN A 180 -1.60 11.85 -8.15
C ASN A 180 -2.69 12.90 -8.48
N ILE A 181 -3.96 12.54 -8.31
CA ILE A 181 -5.10 13.47 -8.38
C ILE A 181 -5.99 13.40 -7.12
N PHE A 182 -5.60 12.58 -6.15
CA PHE A 182 -6.30 12.40 -4.89
C PHE A 182 -5.53 13.16 -3.80
N TRP A 183 -6.22 14.10 -3.18
CA TRP A 183 -5.65 14.89 -2.09
C TRP A 183 -5.71 14.10 -0.79
N ARG A 184 -4.61 13.42 -0.46
CA ARG A 184 -4.43 12.70 0.81
C ARG A 184 -3.15 13.18 1.48
N TRP A 185 -3.17 13.23 2.80
CA TRP A 185 -2.07 13.73 3.62
C TRP A 185 -2.06 13.06 5.00
N PHE A 186 -0.95 13.22 5.70
CA PHE A 186 -0.75 12.81 7.07
C PHE A 186 -0.17 13.96 7.89
N TYR A 187 -1.06 14.74 8.50
CA TYR A 187 -0.74 15.81 9.46
C TYR A 187 -1.56 15.59 10.74
N PRO A 188 -1.25 14.55 11.54
CA PRO A 188 -2.05 14.20 12.71
C PRO A 188 -1.96 15.29 13.79
N ASN A 189 -3.09 15.65 14.39
CA ASN A 189 -3.20 16.51 15.60
C ASN A 189 -2.37 17.80 15.61
N SER A 190 -2.10 18.37 14.44
CA SER A 190 -1.26 19.57 14.30
C SER A 190 0.22 19.43 14.63
N VAL A 191 0.76 18.21 14.66
CA VAL A 191 2.20 17.99 14.85
C VAL A 191 2.95 18.31 13.55
N GLU A 192 4.05 19.07 13.66
CA GLU A 192 4.94 19.35 12.51
C GLU A 192 5.70 18.10 12.07
N ASP A 193 6.01 17.20 13.00
CA ASP A 193 6.65 15.91 12.73
C ASP A 193 5.59 14.80 12.51
N PRO A 194 5.44 14.27 11.29
CA PRO A 194 4.53 13.17 11.01
C PRO A 194 5.04 11.81 11.52
N GLN A 195 6.22 11.71 12.13
CA GLN A 195 6.74 10.44 12.65
C GLN A 195 6.16 10.09 14.02
N GLY A 196 5.96 8.80 14.28
CA GLY A 196 5.45 8.33 15.57
C GLY A 196 4.57 7.10 15.48
N GLU A 197 4.04 6.67 16.62
CA GLU A 197 3.16 5.50 16.74
C GLU A 197 1.70 5.94 16.80
N PHE A 198 0.84 5.25 16.05
CA PHE A 198 -0.55 5.60 15.84
C PHE A 198 -1.44 4.36 15.82
N VAL A 199 -2.74 4.59 15.99
CA VAL A 199 -3.81 3.59 15.84
C VAL A 199 -4.78 4.12 14.80
N ASP A 200 -4.95 3.40 13.69
CA ASP A 200 -5.92 3.78 12.67
C ASP A 200 -7.37 3.70 13.19
N ALA A 201 -8.32 4.24 12.42
CA ALA A 201 -9.73 4.23 12.80
C ALA A 201 -10.40 2.83 12.81
N TRP A 202 -9.65 1.77 12.47
CA TRP A 202 -10.05 0.37 12.56
C TRP A 202 -9.43 -0.35 13.76
N GLY A 203 -8.55 0.32 14.53
CA GLY A 203 -7.85 -0.27 15.67
C GLY A 203 -6.55 -0.99 15.28
N ASN A 204 -5.96 -0.69 14.13
CA ASN A 204 -4.67 -1.24 13.72
C ASN A 204 -3.52 -0.34 14.14
N TYR A 205 -2.49 -0.93 14.73
CA TYR A 205 -1.27 -0.22 15.07
C TYR A 205 -0.38 0.00 13.85
N PHE A 206 0.22 1.19 13.76
CA PHE A 206 1.31 1.46 12.84
C PHE A 206 2.24 2.53 13.42
N ARG A 207 3.51 2.49 13.02
CA ARG A 207 4.47 3.58 13.22
C ARG A 207 4.75 4.24 11.87
N MET A 208 4.52 5.54 11.79
CA MET A 208 4.94 6.34 10.65
C MET A 208 6.44 6.64 10.77
N ILE A 209 7.20 6.31 9.73
CA ILE A 209 8.65 6.55 9.65
C ILE A 209 8.94 7.67 8.65
N ALA A 210 8.26 7.66 7.51
CA ALA A 210 8.35 8.74 6.53
C ALA A 210 7.04 8.86 5.75
N VAL A 211 6.71 10.08 5.32
CA VAL A 211 5.53 10.37 4.49
C VAL A 211 5.85 11.49 3.51
N ALA A 212 5.52 11.28 2.23
CA ALA A 212 5.61 12.31 1.21
C ALA A 212 4.31 13.12 1.21
N ASN A 213 4.14 13.98 2.21
CA ASN A 213 2.98 14.86 2.27
C ASN A 213 2.93 15.80 1.06
N PRO A 214 1.72 16.19 0.58
CA PRO A 214 1.58 17.33 -0.31
C PRO A 214 2.13 18.60 0.37
N GLU A 215 2.47 19.65 -0.39
CA GLU A 215 3.03 20.93 0.10
C GLU A 215 2.36 21.51 1.38
N ARG A 216 3.01 22.53 1.98
CA ARG A 216 2.62 23.26 3.22
C ARG A 216 1.13 23.14 3.60
N ARG A 217 0.90 22.62 4.80
CA ARG A 217 -0.41 22.42 5.45
C ARG A 217 -1.34 23.65 5.39
N GLU A 218 -0.80 24.86 5.47
CA GLU A 218 -1.56 26.13 5.40
C GLU A 218 -2.34 26.32 4.09
N LEU A 219 -1.92 25.64 3.02
CA LEU A 219 -2.56 25.73 1.71
C LEU A 219 -3.71 24.72 1.53
N LEU A 220 -3.95 23.83 2.49
CA LEU A 220 -4.97 22.79 2.38
C LEU A 220 -6.37 23.39 2.23
N ASP A 221 -6.71 24.42 3.02
CA ASP A 221 -8.02 25.08 2.97
C ASP A 221 -8.34 25.71 1.61
N GLN A 222 -7.33 26.23 0.91
CA GLN A 222 -7.50 26.81 -0.43
C GLN A 222 -7.69 25.74 -1.50
N LYS A 223 -7.00 24.60 -1.34
CA LYS A 223 -6.94 23.49 -2.31
C LYS A 223 -8.15 22.52 -2.22
N LEU A 224 -8.98 22.65 -1.17
CA LEU A 224 -10.20 21.85 -0.95
C LEU A 224 -11.38 22.22 -1.88
N ARG A 225 -11.29 23.28 -2.67
CA ARG A 225 -12.28 23.59 -3.71
C ARG A 225 -12.15 22.51 -4.80
N ARG A 226 -13.20 21.70 -5.03
CA ARG A 226 -13.17 20.55 -5.97
C ARG A 226 -12.50 20.94 -7.31
N ARG A 227 -11.38 20.27 -7.64
CA ARG A 227 -10.51 20.57 -8.82
C ARG A 227 -9.91 21.98 -8.81
N TYR A 228 -9.42 22.46 -7.67
CA TYR A 228 -8.72 23.73 -7.63
C TYR A 228 -7.38 23.61 -8.37
N VAL A 229 -7.38 24.10 -9.59
CA VAL A 229 -6.21 24.45 -10.41
C VAL A 229 -5.83 25.86 -9.95
N ILE A 230 -4.61 26.06 -9.43
CA ILE A 230 -4.17 27.36 -8.89
C ILE A 230 -4.11 28.33 -10.07
N PRO A 231 -5.00 29.34 -10.15
CA PRO A 231 -4.98 30.27 -11.28
C PRO A 231 -3.63 30.99 -11.33
N LYS A 232 -3.08 31.19 -12.53
CA LYS A 232 -1.79 31.88 -12.75
C LYS A 232 -1.68 33.22 -12.01
N ALA A 233 -2.80 33.92 -11.79
CA ALA A 233 -2.85 35.19 -11.06
C ALA A 233 -2.71 35.04 -9.53
N GLU A 234 -3.06 33.88 -8.97
CA GLU A 234 -2.95 33.54 -7.55
C GLU A 234 -1.61 32.84 -7.22
N ALA A 235 -0.87 32.43 -8.26
CA ALA A 235 0.49 31.92 -8.17
C ALA A 235 1.46 33.03 -7.70
N LYS A 236 1.67 33.15 -6.38
CA LYS A 236 2.76 33.98 -5.84
C LYS A 236 4.08 33.21 -5.96
N GLY A 237 4.84 33.48 -7.02
CA GLY A 237 6.05 32.73 -7.35
C GLY A 237 5.73 31.45 -8.13
N ASP A 238 6.69 30.51 -8.18
CA ASP A 238 6.66 29.24 -8.94
C ASP A 238 5.55 28.24 -8.54
N SER A 239 4.47 28.72 -7.92
CA SER A 239 3.48 27.96 -7.17
C SER A 239 2.16 27.71 -7.91
N GLY A 240 2.04 27.99 -9.21
CA GLY A 240 0.80 27.73 -9.94
C GLY A 240 0.92 27.54 -11.45
N ASP A 241 0.25 26.47 -11.90
CA ASP A 241 -0.16 26.11 -13.27
C ASP A 241 0.85 25.78 -14.37
N SER A 242 2.14 26.06 -14.21
CA SER A 242 3.18 25.40 -15.02
C SER A 242 3.87 24.24 -14.29
N LYS A 243 3.66 24.14 -12.97
CA LYS A 243 4.12 23.05 -12.11
C LYS A 243 2.90 22.53 -11.35
N ARG A 244 2.52 21.27 -11.62
CA ARG A 244 1.56 20.53 -10.80
C ARG A 244 1.98 20.71 -9.33
N ALA A 245 1.10 21.23 -8.46
CA ALA A 245 1.39 21.26 -7.04
C ALA A 245 1.80 19.85 -6.62
N CYS A 246 3.00 19.67 -6.05
CA CYS A 246 3.52 18.35 -5.75
C CYS A 246 2.57 17.70 -4.73
N LEU A 247 1.85 16.67 -5.17
CA LEU A 247 0.89 15.94 -4.35
C LEU A 247 1.56 14.74 -3.69
N GLY A 248 2.88 14.82 -3.48
CA GLY A 248 3.71 13.65 -3.18
C GLY A 248 3.76 12.66 -4.35
N ASP A 249 3.53 13.11 -5.58
CA ASP A 249 3.60 12.28 -6.78
C ASP A 249 5.04 11.99 -7.21
N GLY A 250 5.27 10.77 -7.68
CA GLY A 250 6.63 10.28 -7.80
C GLY A 250 6.75 8.80 -8.11
N TYR A 251 7.92 8.26 -7.81
CA TYR A 251 8.22 6.83 -7.92
C TYR A 251 9.05 6.38 -6.72
N GLY A 252 9.02 5.07 -6.46
CA GLY A 252 9.84 4.43 -5.43
C GLY A 252 10.88 3.51 -6.05
N VAL A 253 12.03 3.38 -5.39
CA VAL A 253 13.06 2.40 -5.74
C VAL A 253 13.38 1.59 -4.49
N VAL A 254 13.36 0.26 -4.60
CA VAL A 254 13.77 -0.63 -3.50
C VAL A 254 14.97 -1.44 -3.97
N ARG A 255 16.10 -1.29 -3.28
CA ARG A 255 17.36 -1.99 -3.58
C ARG A 255 17.61 -3.04 -2.51
N PHE A 256 17.95 -4.25 -2.96
CA PHE A 256 18.28 -5.38 -2.09
C PHE A 256 19.75 -5.71 -2.23
N ASP A 257 20.54 -5.41 -1.20
CA ASP A 257 21.94 -5.84 -1.10
C ASP A 257 22.02 -7.21 -0.43
N LYS A 258 22.34 -8.23 -1.22
CA LYS A 258 22.43 -9.63 -0.77
C LYS A 258 23.71 -9.98 -0.02
N ILE A 259 24.74 -9.14 -0.11
CA ILE A 259 26.04 -9.32 0.56
C ILE A 259 25.95 -8.67 1.93
N GLN A 260 25.51 -7.41 1.99
CA GLN A 260 25.33 -6.65 3.23
C GLN A 260 24.04 -6.99 3.97
N GLN A 261 23.12 -7.72 3.32
CA GLN A 261 21.80 -8.03 3.85
C GLN A 261 21.01 -6.77 4.23
N GLU A 262 21.09 -5.74 3.39
CA GLU A 262 20.44 -4.44 3.57
C GLU A 262 19.38 -4.21 2.47
N ILE A 263 18.27 -3.59 2.85
CA ILE A 263 17.29 -3.02 1.94
C ILE A 263 17.41 -1.50 2.01
N THR A 264 17.62 -0.85 0.87
CA THR A 264 17.47 0.61 0.74
C THR A 264 16.16 0.92 0.03
N VAL A 265 15.30 1.70 0.68
CA VAL A 265 14.04 2.18 0.13
C VAL A 265 14.19 3.66 -0.18
N GLU A 266 13.91 4.04 -1.41
CA GLU A 266 14.00 5.40 -1.91
C GLU A 266 12.63 5.88 -2.38
N CYS A 267 12.35 7.16 -2.20
CA CYS A 267 11.11 7.79 -2.66
C CYS A 267 11.41 9.13 -3.31
N TRP A 268 11.11 9.24 -4.60
CA TRP A 268 11.55 10.34 -5.45
C TRP A 268 10.34 11.12 -6.01
N PRO A 269 10.42 12.45 -6.08
CA PRO A 269 9.49 13.24 -6.89
C PRO A 269 9.54 12.82 -8.36
N HIS A 270 8.41 12.92 -9.06
CA HIS A 270 8.29 12.42 -10.45
C HIS A 270 9.24 13.10 -11.45
N ASN A 271 9.63 14.35 -11.17
CA ASN A 271 10.47 15.20 -12.01
C ASN A 271 11.96 15.17 -11.61
N VAL A 272 12.35 14.29 -10.70
CA VAL A 272 13.72 14.16 -10.21
C VAL A 272 14.25 12.79 -10.59
N GLY A 273 15.41 12.74 -11.27
CA GLY A 273 16.09 11.49 -11.57
C GLY A 273 16.91 10.99 -10.37
N PRO A 274 17.13 9.67 -10.22
CA PRO A 274 17.92 9.11 -9.12
C PRO A 274 19.44 9.28 -9.35
N THR A 275 19.83 9.75 -10.54
CA THR A 275 21.21 10.03 -10.93
C THR A 275 21.39 11.54 -11.12
N GLY A 276 22.13 12.20 -10.23
CA GLY A 276 22.37 13.66 -10.27
C GLY A 276 22.19 14.31 -8.89
N GLU A 277 21.99 15.63 -8.86
CA GLU A 277 21.78 16.43 -7.62
C GLU A 277 20.33 16.42 -7.09
N GLY A 278 19.50 15.50 -7.62
CA GLY A 278 18.12 15.34 -7.23
C GLY A 278 17.96 14.99 -5.74
N GLN A 279 16.94 15.54 -5.09
CA GLN A 279 16.60 15.20 -3.70
C GLN A 279 15.35 14.31 -3.64
N GLN A 280 15.40 13.30 -2.77
CA GLN A 280 14.26 12.47 -2.41
C GLN A 280 13.26 13.26 -1.56
N PHE A 281 12.07 12.69 -1.34
CA PHE A 281 11.17 13.23 -0.33
C PHE A 281 11.83 13.18 1.06
N PRO A 282 11.52 14.15 1.96
CA PRO A 282 12.05 14.15 3.32
C PRO A 282 11.80 12.82 4.05
N GLY A 283 12.82 12.32 4.75
CA GLY A 283 12.77 11.03 5.45
C GLY A 283 13.29 9.83 4.64
N TRP A 284 13.55 10.01 3.34
CA TRP A 284 14.22 9.01 2.50
C TRP A 284 15.64 9.46 2.11
N PRO A 285 16.57 8.53 1.82
CA PRO A 285 16.38 7.07 1.76
C PRO A 285 16.28 6.43 3.15
N ILE A 286 15.59 5.30 3.21
CA ILE A 286 15.46 4.47 4.42
C ILE A 286 16.26 3.19 4.23
N LYS A 287 17.02 2.82 5.26
CA LYS A 287 17.82 1.59 5.27
C LYS A 287 17.29 0.64 6.32
N LEU A 288 17.07 -0.61 5.92
CA LEU A 288 16.71 -1.71 6.81
C LEU A 288 17.74 -2.81 6.68
N ARG A 289 18.18 -3.38 7.79
CA ARG A 289 18.95 -4.62 7.76
C ARG A 289 17.97 -5.79 7.78
N LEU A 290 18.36 -6.93 7.22
CA LEU A 290 17.55 -8.14 7.23
C LEU A 290 17.15 -8.55 8.66
N VAL A 291 18.02 -8.32 9.64
CA VAL A 291 17.73 -8.56 11.07
C VAL A 291 16.64 -7.65 11.62
N ASP A 292 16.43 -6.46 11.04
CA ASP A 292 15.36 -5.55 11.46
C ASP A 292 13.99 -6.03 10.96
N LEU A 293 13.97 -6.86 9.91
CA LEU A 293 12.77 -7.49 9.35
C LEU A 293 12.40 -8.78 10.08
N ASP A 294 13.28 -9.33 10.91
CA ASP A 294 13.17 -10.72 11.32
C ASP A 294 11.90 -10.95 12.16
N GLY A 295 11.08 -11.89 11.70
CA GLY A 295 10.00 -12.48 12.48
C GLY A 295 10.27 -13.94 12.81
N ARG A 296 11.56 -14.32 12.83
CA ARG A 296 12.09 -15.55 13.43
C ARG A 296 12.63 -15.28 14.82
#